data_AF-A0A8H9YCJ1-F1
#
_entry.id   AF-A0A8H9YCJ1-F1
#
_cell.length_a   1.000
_cell.length_b   1.000
_cell.length_c   1.000
_cell.angle_alpha   90.00
_cell.angle_beta   90.00
_cell.angle_gamma   90.00
#
_symmetry.space_group_name_H-M   'P 1'
#
loop_
_entity.id
_entity.type
_entity.pdbx_description
1 polymer ?
#
loop_
_entity_poly.entity_id
_entity_poly.type
_entity_poly.pdbx_seq_one_letter_code
_entity_poly.pdbx_strand_id
1 'polypeptide(L)'
;MGDPQVRGGGSPGEGVAPPGAAGSPAGGVAGGGLRLDVPGASDAATRLAAVMGDTVATLRATPPTVPAGAFGRGVAAEAARVVSLLAEAHRVRVAHAARLGDAAADAGVLVRAVAVAEEASASSFSTGDRPAARPGEVRDVR
;
A
#
# COMPACT_ATOMS: atom_id res chain seq x y z
N MET A 1 12.12 -26.01 -50.12
CA MET A 1 11.60 -25.00 -51.06
C MET A 1 10.08 -25.01 -50.92
N GLY A 2 9.51 -23.95 -50.37
CA GLY A 2 8.09 -23.86 -50.03
C GLY A 2 7.89 -22.61 -49.18
N ASP A 3 7.85 -21.47 -49.85
CA ASP A 3 7.62 -20.16 -49.23
C ASP A 3 6.17 -20.00 -48.74
N PRO A 4 5.94 -19.09 -47.77
CA PRO A 4 4.72 -19.00 -46.98
C PRO A 4 3.63 -18.17 -47.67
N GLN A 5 2.38 -18.60 -47.58
CA GLN A 5 1.23 -17.75 -47.91
C GLN A 5 0.68 -17.03 -46.68
N VAL A 6 0.81 -15.71 -46.75
CA VAL A 6 0.13 -14.70 -45.94
C VAL A 6 -1.24 -14.39 -46.56
N ARG A 7 -2.31 -14.45 -45.76
CA ARG A 7 -3.59 -13.72 -45.87
C ARG A 7 -4.11 -13.60 -44.42
N GLY A 8 -4.54 -12.48 -43.84
CA GLY A 8 -4.99 -11.20 -44.36
C GLY A 8 -6.44 -10.94 -43.88
N GLY A 9 -6.65 -9.94 -43.01
CA GLY A 9 -7.95 -9.42 -42.51
C GLY A 9 -8.25 -9.85 -41.06
N GLY A 10 -8.28 -8.99 -40.04
CA GLY A 10 -9.13 -7.79 -39.85
C GLY A 10 -10.45 -8.24 -39.20
N SER A 11 -10.94 -7.78 -38.05
CA SER A 11 -10.68 -6.59 -37.23
C SER A 11 -11.31 -6.82 -35.81
N PRO A 12 -11.63 -5.84 -34.95
CA PRO A 12 -11.15 -5.73 -33.57
C PRO A 12 -12.21 -5.98 -32.47
N GLY A 13 -11.77 -6.22 -31.23
CA GLY A 13 -12.61 -6.39 -30.04
C GLY A 13 -12.34 -7.75 -29.42
N GLU A 14 -11.81 -7.86 -28.21
CA GLU A 14 -12.38 -7.31 -26.99
C GLU A 14 -11.35 -6.51 -26.19
N GLY A 15 -11.49 -5.19 -26.24
CA GLY A 15 -10.93 -4.33 -25.20
C GLY A 15 -11.72 -4.57 -23.93
N VAL A 16 -11.07 -5.12 -22.91
CA VAL A 16 -11.58 -5.10 -21.54
C VAL A 16 -11.81 -3.64 -21.17
N ALA A 17 -13.08 -3.25 -21.09
CA ALA A 17 -13.49 -1.91 -20.72
C ALA A 17 -13.01 -1.58 -19.30
N PRO A 18 -12.36 -0.43 -19.06
CA PRO A 18 -12.20 0.07 -17.71
C PRO A 18 -13.58 0.46 -17.15
N PRO A 19 -13.93 0.10 -15.91
CA PRO A 19 -15.17 0.57 -15.32
C PRO A 19 -15.06 2.07 -15.01
N GLY A 20 -15.83 2.86 -15.75
CA GLY A 20 -16.07 4.26 -15.47
C GLY A 20 -17.51 4.64 -15.85
N ALA A 21 -18.10 5.49 -15.01
CA ALA A 21 -19.34 6.26 -15.19
C ALA A 21 -20.68 5.60 -14.81
N ALA A 22 -21.02 5.69 -13.53
CA ALA A 22 -22.36 6.15 -13.15
C ALA A 22 -22.25 7.11 -11.94
N GLY A 23 -22.62 8.37 -12.17
CA GLY A 23 -23.01 9.33 -11.13
C GLY A 23 -21.94 10.30 -10.65
N SER A 24 -21.73 11.40 -11.37
CA SER A 24 -21.29 12.65 -10.74
C SER A 24 -22.48 13.35 -10.09
N PRO A 25 -22.51 13.59 -8.77
CA PRO A 25 -23.18 14.76 -8.24
C PRO A 25 -22.18 15.93 -8.27
N ALA A 26 -22.51 16.94 -9.06
CA ALA A 26 -21.97 18.28 -8.86
C ALA A 26 -22.33 18.74 -7.44
N GLY A 27 -21.36 19.17 -6.65
CA GLY A 27 -21.63 19.67 -5.31
C GLY A 27 -20.39 20.11 -4.52
N GLY A 28 -19.94 21.34 -4.77
CA GLY A 28 -19.28 22.17 -3.76
C GLY A 28 -17.85 21.80 -3.35
N VAL A 29 -16.88 22.54 -3.90
CA VAL A 29 -15.61 22.78 -3.21
C VAL A 29 -15.88 23.63 -1.96
N ALA A 30 -16.13 22.97 -0.83
CA ALA A 30 -16.27 23.62 0.47
C ALA A 30 -15.12 23.16 1.39
N GLY A 31 -14.15 24.05 1.62
CA GLY A 31 -13.18 24.01 2.73
C GLY A 31 -12.28 22.77 2.78
N GLY A 32 -11.09 22.84 2.18
CA GLY A 32 -10.12 21.75 2.12
C GLY A 32 -9.55 21.33 3.47
N GLY A 33 -10.29 20.53 4.23
CA GLY A 33 -9.74 19.68 5.28
C GLY A 33 -9.22 18.39 4.67
N LEU A 34 -7.98 18.01 5.02
CA LEU A 34 -7.41 16.69 4.75
C LEU A 34 -8.30 15.63 5.45
N ARG A 35 -9.33 15.13 4.78
CA ARG A 35 -10.11 14.01 5.32
C ARG A 35 -9.30 12.74 5.15
N LEU A 36 -8.90 12.16 6.26
CA LEU A 36 -8.17 10.89 6.30
C LEU A 36 -9.13 9.76 5.93
N ASP A 37 -8.86 9.05 4.83
CA ASP A 37 -9.55 7.80 4.48
C ASP A 37 -9.03 6.66 5.38
N VAL A 38 -9.51 6.63 6.62
CA VAL A 38 -9.10 5.67 7.64
C VAL A 38 -9.38 4.22 7.21
N PRO A 39 -10.57 3.87 6.67
CA PRO A 39 -10.84 2.51 6.20
C PRO A 39 -9.90 2.12 5.05
N GLY A 40 -9.77 2.96 4.02
CA GLY A 40 -8.93 2.67 2.87
C GLY A 40 -7.45 2.51 3.24
N ALA A 41 -6.93 3.37 4.11
CA ALA A 41 -5.55 3.30 4.58
C ALA A 41 -5.29 2.09 5.48
N SER A 42 -6.23 1.75 6.38
CA SER A 42 -6.13 0.55 7.23
C SER A 42 -6.16 -0.73 6.40
N ASP A 43 -7.05 -0.79 5.42
CA ASP A 43 -7.16 -1.94 4.53
C ASP A 43 -5.92 -2.10 3.64
N ALA A 44 -5.37 -0.99 3.14
CA ALA A 44 -4.13 -0.99 2.37
C ALA A 44 -2.94 -1.49 3.21
N ALA A 45 -2.82 -1.03 4.45
CA ALA A 45 -1.81 -1.49 5.41
C ALA A 45 -1.93 -3.00 5.68
N THR A 46 -3.14 -3.50 5.95
CA THR A 46 -3.38 -4.94 6.16
C THR A 46 -3.04 -5.77 4.93
N ARG A 47 -3.44 -5.31 3.73
CA ARG A 47 -3.10 -6.01 2.48
C ARG A 47 -1.60 -6.05 2.25
N LEU A 48 -0.90 -4.94 2.46
CA LEU A 48 0.56 -4.89 2.28
C LEU A 48 1.27 -5.83 3.27
N ALA A 49 0.85 -5.84 4.53
CA ALA A 49 1.39 -6.75 5.54
C ALA A 49 1.21 -8.23 5.11
N ALA A 50 0.02 -8.59 4.61
CA ALA A 50 -0.26 -9.94 4.11
C ALA A 50 0.62 -10.30 2.90
N VAL A 51 0.69 -9.42 1.88
CA VAL A 51 1.50 -9.63 0.68
C VAL A 51 2.99 -9.79 1.04
N MET A 52 3.49 -9.02 1.99
CA MET A 52 4.87 -9.16 2.47
C MET A 52 5.09 -10.44 3.27
N GLY A 53 4.11 -10.88 4.07
CA GLY A 53 4.12 -12.19 4.72
C GLY A 53 4.26 -13.34 3.72
N ASP A 54 3.43 -13.34 2.68
CA ASP A 54 3.47 -14.33 1.59
C ASP A 54 4.79 -14.27 0.81
N THR A 55 5.29 -13.05 0.58
CA THR A 55 6.60 -12.83 -0.06
C THR A 55 7.72 -13.43 0.78
N VAL A 56 7.74 -13.21 2.10
CA VAL A 56 8.74 -13.80 3.00
C VAL A 56 8.66 -15.32 2.98
N ALA A 57 7.45 -15.89 3.04
CA ALA A 57 7.26 -17.34 2.97
C ALA A 57 7.81 -17.92 1.65
N THR A 58 7.46 -17.28 0.52
CA THR A 58 7.95 -17.66 -0.81
C THR A 58 9.47 -17.59 -0.87
N LEU A 59 10.07 -16.48 -0.45
CA LEU A 59 11.51 -16.30 -0.47
C LEU A 59 12.24 -17.38 0.34
N ARG A 60 11.76 -17.69 1.54
CA ARG A 60 12.34 -18.75 2.39
C ARG A 60 12.21 -20.14 1.78
N ALA A 61 11.12 -20.41 1.07
CA ALA A 61 10.90 -21.68 0.38
C ALA A 61 11.79 -21.85 -0.86
N THR A 62 12.21 -20.75 -1.50
CA THR A 62 13.02 -20.76 -2.72
C THR A 62 14.35 -20.02 -2.55
N PRO A 63 15.30 -20.56 -1.77
CA PRO A 63 16.66 -20.02 -1.72
C PRO A 63 17.35 -20.20 -3.08
N PRO A 64 18.19 -19.24 -3.52
CA PRO A 64 18.93 -19.37 -4.76
C PRO A 64 19.92 -20.53 -4.63
N THR A 65 19.90 -21.43 -5.62
CA THR A 65 20.88 -22.51 -5.73
C THR A 65 21.71 -22.28 -6.99
N VAL A 66 23.03 -22.18 -6.82
CA VAL A 66 23.97 -22.14 -7.94
C VAL A 66 25.02 -23.22 -7.69
N PRO A 67 25.05 -24.28 -8.50
CA PRO A 67 26.07 -25.32 -8.35
C PRO A 67 27.44 -24.76 -8.70
N ALA A 68 28.45 -25.02 -7.88
CA ALA A 68 29.82 -24.54 -8.11
C ALA A 68 30.39 -24.96 -9.48
N GLY A 69 29.91 -26.09 -10.03
CA GLY A 69 30.28 -26.56 -11.38
C GLY A 69 29.78 -25.67 -12.53
N ALA A 70 28.81 -24.77 -12.28
CA ALA A 70 28.31 -23.84 -13.30
C ALA A 70 29.35 -22.81 -13.76
N PHE A 71 30.40 -22.58 -12.98
CA PHE A 71 31.40 -21.55 -13.25
C PHE A 71 32.60 -22.06 -14.08
N GLY A 72 32.73 -23.37 -14.31
CA GLY A 72 33.84 -23.95 -15.07
C GLY A 72 35.10 -24.24 -14.24
N ARG A 73 36.10 -24.87 -14.87
CA ARG A 73 37.36 -25.28 -14.19
C ARG A 73 38.28 -24.08 -14.00
N GLY A 74 38.97 -24.02 -12.85
CA GLY A 74 39.96 -22.98 -12.54
C GLY A 74 39.44 -21.74 -11.80
N VAL A 75 38.11 -21.61 -11.61
CA VAL A 75 37.50 -20.45 -10.95
C VAL A 75 36.80 -20.79 -9.63
N ALA A 76 37.11 -21.93 -9.02
CA ALA A 76 36.41 -22.44 -7.84
C ALA A 76 36.36 -21.45 -6.66
N ALA A 77 37.43 -20.70 -6.43
CA ALA A 77 37.47 -19.68 -5.38
C ALA A 77 36.53 -18.50 -5.68
N GLU A 78 36.47 -18.04 -6.94
CA GLU A 78 35.55 -16.97 -7.34
C GLU A 78 34.10 -17.43 -7.33
N ALA A 79 33.85 -18.65 -7.80
CA ALA A 79 32.55 -19.30 -7.72
C ALA A 79 32.04 -19.37 -6.26
N ALA A 80 32.90 -19.76 -5.32
CA ALA A 80 32.56 -19.79 -3.90
C ALA A 80 32.22 -18.38 -3.35
N ARG A 81 32.96 -17.35 -3.77
CA ARG A 81 32.65 -15.95 -3.41
C ARG A 81 31.28 -15.52 -3.94
N VAL A 82 30.98 -15.79 -5.21
CA VAL A 82 29.70 -15.44 -5.82
C VAL A 82 28.54 -16.18 -5.13
N VAL A 83 28.69 -17.48 -4.85
CA VAL A 83 27.67 -18.25 -4.12
C VAL A 83 27.41 -17.67 -2.73
N SER A 84 28.48 -17.27 -2.01
CA SER A 84 28.36 -16.62 -0.70
C SER A 84 27.62 -15.28 -0.79
N LEU A 85 27.95 -14.44 -1.77
CA LEU A 85 27.28 -13.16 -2.01
C LEU A 85 25.80 -13.34 -2.37
N LEU A 86 25.46 -14.34 -3.18
CA LEU A 86 24.07 -14.67 -3.50
C LEU A 86 23.29 -15.11 -2.26
N ALA A 87 23.91 -15.90 -1.38
CA ALA A 87 23.29 -16.31 -0.12
C ALA A 87 23.08 -15.11 0.82
N GLU A 88 24.04 -14.17 0.88
CA GLU A 88 23.90 -12.93 1.66
C GLU A 88 22.80 -12.03 1.10
N ALA A 89 22.82 -11.75 -0.21
CA ALA A 89 21.81 -10.94 -0.87
C ALA A 89 20.39 -11.50 -0.66
N HIS A 90 20.26 -12.83 -0.71
CA HIS A 90 18.99 -13.50 -0.41
C HIS A 90 18.54 -13.28 1.04
N ARG A 91 19.43 -13.40 2.03
CA ARG A 91 19.13 -13.12 3.44
C ARG A 91 18.69 -11.67 3.65
N VAL A 92 19.38 -10.71 3.02
CA VAL A 92 18.99 -9.29 3.05
C VAL A 92 17.60 -9.08 2.45
N ARG A 93 17.30 -9.73 1.31
CA ARG A 93 15.99 -9.64 0.65
C ARG A 93 14.86 -10.15 1.55
N VAL A 94 15.04 -11.30 2.20
CA VAL A 94 14.08 -11.85 3.18
C VAL A 94 13.87 -10.87 4.33
N ALA A 95 14.96 -10.35 4.90
CA ALA A 95 14.88 -9.43 6.02
C ALA A 95 14.19 -8.10 5.65
N HIS A 96 14.41 -7.60 4.44
CA HIS A 96 13.77 -6.38 3.97
C HIS A 96 12.26 -6.57 3.76
N ALA A 97 11.85 -7.68 3.13
CA ALA A 97 10.42 -7.99 2.97
C ALA A 97 9.72 -8.13 4.33
N ALA A 98 10.36 -8.77 5.32
CA ALA A 98 9.82 -8.87 6.67
C ALA A 98 9.62 -7.49 7.31
N ARG A 99 10.66 -6.63 7.28
CA ARG A 99 10.57 -5.25 7.81
C ARG A 99 9.48 -4.43 7.13
N LEU A 100 9.26 -4.62 5.84
CA LEU A 100 8.20 -3.91 5.12
C LEU A 100 6.80 -4.39 5.55
N GLY A 101 6.64 -5.68 5.82
CA GLY A 101 5.41 -6.22 6.41
C GLY A 101 5.14 -5.68 7.81
N ASP A 102 6.16 -5.65 8.66
CA ASP A 102 6.05 -5.10 10.02
C ASP A 102 5.69 -3.60 9.98
N ALA A 103 6.38 -2.81 9.15
CA ALA A 103 6.08 -1.39 8.97
C ALA A 103 4.67 -1.13 8.43
N ALA A 104 4.15 -2.00 7.57
CA ALA A 104 2.77 -1.91 7.10
C ALA A 104 1.76 -2.17 8.22
N ALA A 105 2.02 -3.17 9.07
CA ALA A 105 1.18 -3.44 10.24
C ALA A 105 1.16 -2.25 11.22
N ASP A 106 2.33 -1.68 11.51
CA ASP A 106 2.49 -0.50 12.37
C ASP A 106 1.77 0.71 11.80
N ALA A 107 1.86 0.94 10.49
CA ALA A 107 1.14 2.02 9.81
C ALA A 107 -0.38 1.86 9.98
N GLY A 108 -0.91 0.65 9.87
CA GLY A 108 -2.33 0.37 10.10
C GLY A 108 -2.76 0.66 11.54
N VAL A 109 -1.92 0.37 12.54
CA VAL A 109 -2.17 0.74 13.94
C VAL A 109 -2.18 2.25 14.11
N LEU A 110 -1.20 2.95 13.53
CA LEU A 110 -1.09 4.41 13.60
C LEU A 110 -2.31 5.11 12.98
N VAL A 111 -2.76 4.67 11.80
CA VAL A 111 -3.95 5.22 11.13
C VAL A 111 -5.18 5.14 12.04
N ARG A 112 -5.40 4.00 12.70
CA ARG A 112 -6.52 3.84 13.64
C ARG A 112 -6.35 4.72 14.89
N ALA A 113 -5.14 4.84 15.42
CA ALA A 113 -4.88 5.69 16.58
C ALA A 113 -5.15 7.17 16.28
N VAL A 114 -4.73 7.65 15.10
CA VAL A 114 -5.03 9.01 14.63
C VAL A 114 -6.54 9.19 14.49
N ALA A 115 -7.26 8.25 13.89
CA ALA A 115 -8.71 8.33 13.75
C ALA A 115 -9.44 8.48 15.10
N VAL A 116 -9.01 7.72 16.11
CA VAL A 116 -9.56 7.82 17.47
C VAL A 116 -9.26 9.19 18.10
N ALA A 117 -8.05 9.72 17.90
CA ALA A 117 -7.66 11.03 18.42
C ALA A 117 -8.45 12.17 17.75
N GLU A 118 -8.71 12.08 16.44
CA GLU A 118 -9.53 13.03 15.70
C GLU A 118 -10.99 13.03 16.20
N GLU A 119 -11.59 11.86 16.43
CA GLU A 119 -12.95 11.75 16.98
C GLU A 119 -13.03 12.33 18.41
N ALA A 120 -12.05 12.03 19.26
CA ALA A 120 -11.95 12.60 20.60
C ALA A 120 -11.83 14.14 20.58
N SER A 121 -11.08 14.68 19.62
CA SER A 121 -10.93 16.11 19.43
C SER A 121 -12.23 16.75 18.95
N ALA A 122 -12.88 16.15 17.94
CA ALA A 122 -14.16 16.63 17.40
C ALA A 122 -15.26 16.66 18.47
N SER A 123 -15.36 15.62 19.30
CA SER A 123 -16.34 15.57 20.41
C SER A 123 -16.09 16.66 21.46
N SER A 124 -14.83 16.96 21.77
CA SER A 124 -14.42 17.99 22.73
C SER A 124 -14.78 19.41 22.26
N PHE A 125 -14.66 19.69 20.96
CA PHE A 125 -15.07 20.99 20.39
C PHE A 125 -16.58 21.10 20.14
N SER A 126 -17.28 20.00 19.85
CA SER A 126 -18.75 20.01 19.66
C SER A 126 -19.52 20.34 20.95
N THR A 127 -18.90 20.10 22.11
CA THR A 127 -19.49 20.38 23.43
C THR A 127 -19.28 21.85 23.85
N GLY A 128 -18.51 22.62 23.08
CA GLY A 128 -18.09 23.99 23.41
C GLY A 128 -19.01 25.12 22.96
N ASP A 129 -20.06 24.88 22.18
CA ASP A 129 -20.88 25.96 21.62
C ASP A 129 -22.39 25.81 21.86
N ARG A 130 -22.78 26.16 23.09
CA ARG A 130 -23.96 26.99 23.34
C ARG A 130 -23.82 27.62 24.73
N PRO A 131 -23.37 28.88 24.86
CA PRO A 131 -23.84 29.66 25.99
C PRO A 131 -25.36 29.75 25.82
N ALA A 132 -26.09 28.98 26.64
CA ALA A 132 -27.51 29.21 26.82
C ALA A 132 -27.64 30.70 27.12
N ALA A 133 -28.37 31.43 26.27
CA ALA A 133 -28.78 32.79 26.59
C ALA A 133 -29.34 32.74 28.01
N ARG A 134 -28.67 33.39 28.96
CA ARG A 134 -29.15 33.46 30.33
C ARG A 134 -30.52 34.13 30.25
N PRO A 135 -31.60 33.53 30.75
CA PRO A 135 -32.88 34.22 30.83
C PRO A 135 -32.69 35.36 31.84
N GLY A 136 -32.52 36.58 31.35
CA GLY A 136 -32.44 37.78 32.20
C GLY A 136 -31.48 38.90 31.77
N GLU A 137 -30.75 38.82 30.64
CA GLU A 137 -29.91 39.95 30.23
C GLU A 137 -30.77 41.08 29.60
N VAL A 138 -31.22 42.00 30.46
CA VAL A 138 -31.79 43.28 30.05
C VAL A 138 -30.67 44.10 29.40
N ARG A 139 -30.80 44.34 28.09
CA ARG A 139 -30.00 45.34 27.39
C ARG A 139 -30.46 46.73 27.82
N ASP A 140 -29.80 47.29 28.83
CA ASP A 140 -29.85 48.73 29.03
C ASP A 140 -28.89 49.39 28.05
N VAL A 141 -29.49 49.87 26.95
CA VAL A 141 -28.87 50.82 26.03
C VAL A 141 -29.12 52.22 26.58
N ARG A 142 -28.12 52.81 27.24
CA ARG A 142 -27.89 54.27 27.25
C ARG A 142 -26.41 54.57 27.42
#